data_AF-B4H764-F1
#
_entry.id   AF-B4H764-F1
#
_cell.length_a   1.000
_cell.length_b   1.000
_cell.length_c   1.000
_cell.angle_alpha   90.00
_cell.angle_beta   90.00
_cell.angle_gamma   90.00
#
_symmetry.space_group_name_H-M   'P 1'
#
loop_
_entity.id
_entity.type
_entity.pdbx_description
1 polymer ?
#
loop_
_entity_poly.entity_id
_entity_poly.type
_entity_poly.pdbx_seq_one_letter_code
_entity_poly.pdbx_strand_id
1 'polypeptide(L)'
;MSHAVVKKPETDTCNSSLKQSLHPAQSHDAKLLNGSLTSHQLQPRTNGLTHAAASSAASVASSGRHNGEQSPSYERYRADDSSYVPVGQFFAGRSVFITGGTGFMGKVLVEKLLRSCPDIRNIYLLIRPKRGQEVSARLTELLNAPLFESLRREKPKELSKVIPISGDITSEELGISEKDQNLLCRNVSIVFHSAATVKFDEKLKLSVTINMLGTKRLVELCHRMMSLDALIHVSTAYCNCDRTDVEEVIYERPYNPDDIISLINWLPEDILDQLTPRLIGKRPNTYTFTKALAEHMLLKEAGNLPVAIVRPSIVTASLNEPFAGWVDNFNGPTGLVSALAKGMFRTMMCEKNYVADMVPVDIVINLMIAAAWRTATHKSNDLRIYNCCTGQRNPLIWSEFVKYAMCSVRKHPLEGCLWYPTGELRMNRPMNTLNCIVKHFLPAYIVDGVARLMGKKPFVVNVQNKIAKAVECLEYFATRQWRFKDDNVHGLLHTLSPKDREIFVFDVRHIHWDKYVERYVLGFREFLFKQRPESLPDSRKRMVRLYYLHQLTKLVAVLLTWRFLMSRSKRLNDMWSAFLDNALKMARLIPFL
;
A
#
# COMPACT_ATOMS: atom_id res chain seq x y z
N MET A 1 34.58 54.78 18.20
CA MET A 1 35.23 53.47 18.45
C MET A 1 34.20 52.39 18.09
N SER A 2 33.96 52.10 16.81
CA SER A 2 34.79 51.36 15.84
C SER A 2 34.77 49.84 16.07
N HIS A 3 34.10 49.15 15.13
CA HIS A 3 34.21 47.73 14.71
C HIS A 3 33.75 46.65 15.72
N ALA A 4 33.11 45.53 15.33
CA ALA A 4 33.01 44.87 14.03
C ALA A 4 31.68 44.10 13.87
N VAL A 5 31.10 44.20 12.68
CA VAL A 5 30.02 43.36 12.17
C VAL A 5 30.66 42.22 11.37
N VAL A 6 30.41 40.97 11.75
CA VAL A 6 30.75 39.80 10.93
C VAL A 6 29.48 39.31 10.24
N LYS A 7 29.37 39.62 8.95
CA LYS A 7 28.42 39.01 8.00
C LYS A 7 28.81 37.54 7.78
N LYS A 8 27.85 36.62 7.91
CA LYS A 8 27.92 35.27 7.32
C LYS A 8 27.08 35.26 6.03
N PRO A 9 27.51 34.52 4.98
CA PRO A 9 26.97 34.65 3.64
C PRO A 9 25.62 33.94 3.48
N GLU A 10 24.75 34.60 2.74
CA GLU A 10 23.54 34.05 2.12
C GLU A 10 23.91 32.89 1.19
N THR A 11 23.22 31.75 1.34
CA THR A 11 23.14 30.74 0.29
C THR A 11 21.66 30.59 -0.07
N ASP A 12 21.33 31.25 -1.17
CA ASP A 12 20.02 31.24 -1.80
C ASP A 12 19.77 29.94 -2.56
N THR A 13 18.50 29.54 -2.54
CA THR A 13 17.74 28.86 -3.61
C THR A 13 18.36 27.64 -4.35
N CYS A 14 17.88 26.43 -4.02
CA CYS A 14 17.55 25.44 -5.07
C CYS A 14 16.64 24.32 -4.52
N ASN A 15 15.33 24.49 -4.56
CA ASN A 15 14.40 23.41 -4.23
C ASN A 15 13.11 23.42 -5.08
N SER A 16 13.23 23.78 -6.36
CA SER A 16 12.11 23.79 -7.33
C SER A 16 12.36 22.98 -8.61
N SER A 17 13.51 22.33 -8.79
CA SER A 17 13.91 21.71 -10.06
C SER A 17 13.87 20.17 -10.10
N LEU A 18 13.17 19.51 -9.17
CA LEU A 18 13.06 18.02 -9.10
C LEU A 18 11.77 17.42 -9.66
N LYS A 19 10.86 18.24 -10.21
CA LYS A 19 9.64 17.76 -10.90
C LYS A 19 9.80 17.52 -12.41
N GLN A 20 10.96 17.82 -13.01
CA GLN A 20 11.11 17.82 -14.48
C GLN A 20 11.97 16.68 -15.08
N SER A 21 12.65 15.83 -14.30
CA SER A 21 13.63 14.88 -14.87
C SER A 21 13.09 13.47 -15.19
N LEU A 22 11.77 13.29 -15.31
CA LEU A 22 11.15 12.00 -15.69
C LEU A 22 10.14 12.10 -16.85
N HIS A 23 10.18 13.15 -17.66
CA HIS A 23 9.42 13.21 -18.93
C HIS A 23 10.35 12.97 -20.13
N PRO A 24 9.98 12.10 -21.09
CA PRO A 24 10.67 12.04 -22.37
C PRO A 24 10.36 13.31 -23.18
N ALA A 25 11.38 13.82 -23.87
CA ALA A 25 11.30 14.97 -24.76
C ALA A 25 10.19 14.78 -25.81
N GLN A 26 9.29 15.76 -25.93
CA GLN A 26 8.31 15.84 -27.01
C GLN A 26 9.03 16.31 -28.28
N SER A 27 9.03 15.46 -29.31
CA SER A 27 9.35 15.89 -30.68
C SER A 27 8.14 16.64 -31.25
N HIS A 28 8.37 17.91 -31.60
CA HIS A 28 7.54 18.64 -32.53
C HIS A 28 7.60 17.95 -33.90
N ASP A 29 6.46 17.49 -34.41
CA ASP A 29 6.04 17.59 -35.82
C ASP A 29 4.78 16.76 -36.03
N ALA A 30 3.64 17.44 -36.21
CA ALA A 30 2.48 16.96 -36.96
C ALA A 30 1.44 18.09 -37.07
N LYS A 31 1.59 18.92 -38.11
CA LYS A 31 0.48 19.68 -38.68
C LYS A 31 -0.18 18.82 -39.76
N LEU A 32 -1.52 18.91 -39.79
CA LEU A 32 -2.41 18.59 -40.92
C LEU A 32 -2.64 17.11 -41.23
N LEU A 33 -3.84 16.61 -40.91
CA LEU A 33 -4.86 16.28 -41.91
C LEU A 33 -6.18 15.91 -41.20
N ASN A 34 -7.18 16.78 -41.38
CA ASN A 34 -8.59 16.43 -41.21
C ASN A 34 -9.00 15.52 -42.37
N GLY A 35 -9.73 14.45 -42.07
CA GLY A 35 -10.37 13.60 -43.06
C GLY A 35 -11.44 12.76 -42.39
N SER A 36 -12.69 13.18 -42.52
CA SER A 36 -13.89 12.39 -42.24
C SER A 36 -13.81 11.02 -42.90
N LEU A 37 -14.32 9.97 -42.26
CA LEU A 37 -15.03 8.91 -42.96
C LEU A 37 -15.95 8.15 -41.99
N THR A 38 -17.21 8.16 -42.37
CA THR A 38 -18.39 7.55 -41.77
C THR A 38 -18.41 6.03 -41.95
N SER A 39 -19.05 5.37 -40.97
CA SER A 39 -19.86 4.14 -41.06
C SER A 39 -19.51 3.05 -42.09
N HIS A 40 -19.24 1.84 -41.60
CA HIS A 40 -19.86 0.65 -42.19
C HIS A 40 -20.10 -0.43 -41.12
N GLN A 41 -21.38 -0.78 -40.98
CA GLN A 41 -21.87 -1.99 -40.34
C GLN A 41 -21.30 -3.23 -41.04
N LEU A 42 -21.06 -4.30 -40.29
CA LEU A 42 -21.19 -5.70 -40.75
C LEU A 42 -21.22 -6.62 -39.52
N GLN A 43 -22.41 -7.12 -39.18
CA GLN A 43 -22.58 -8.42 -38.53
C GLN A 43 -22.44 -9.53 -39.60
N PRO A 44 -22.19 -10.78 -39.21
CA PRO A 44 -23.31 -11.72 -39.19
C PRO A 44 -23.34 -12.74 -38.03
N ARG A 45 -24.58 -13.00 -37.61
CA ARG A 45 -25.25 -14.23 -37.10
C ARG A 45 -24.43 -15.54 -37.11
N THR A 46 -24.25 -16.17 -35.94
CA THR A 46 -25.02 -17.31 -35.38
C THR A 46 -25.21 -18.53 -36.28
N ASN A 47 -24.70 -19.69 -35.85
CA ASN A 47 -25.40 -20.97 -35.89
C ASN A 47 -24.95 -21.81 -34.69
N GLY A 48 -25.93 -22.28 -33.92
CA GLY A 48 -25.75 -23.27 -32.87
C GLY A 48 -25.77 -24.68 -33.45
N LEU A 49 -25.20 -25.62 -32.70
CA LEU A 49 -25.57 -27.03 -32.74
C LEU A 49 -25.29 -27.65 -31.37
N THR A 50 -26.34 -28.25 -30.86
CA THR A 50 -26.48 -29.04 -29.64
C THR A 50 -25.68 -30.34 -29.68
N HIS A 51 -25.14 -30.77 -28.55
CA HIS A 51 -25.11 -32.19 -28.18
C HIS A 51 -25.04 -32.35 -26.66
N ALA A 52 -26.09 -32.98 -26.11
CA ALA A 52 -26.12 -33.54 -24.78
C ALA A 52 -25.72 -35.02 -24.82
N ALA A 53 -25.27 -35.51 -23.66
CA ALA A 53 -25.19 -36.88 -23.15
C ALA A 53 -23.76 -37.38 -22.87
N ALA A 54 -23.41 -37.52 -21.59
CA ALA A 54 -23.16 -38.81 -20.95
C ALA A 54 -22.60 -38.61 -19.53
N SER A 55 -23.23 -39.31 -18.62
CA SER A 55 -23.01 -39.39 -17.17
C SER A 55 -21.89 -40.35 -16.77
N SER A 56 -21.43 -40.16 -15.53
CA SER A 56 -21.05 -41.19 -14.53
C SER A 56 -19.58 -41.53 -14.29
N ALA A 57 -19.33 -41.82 -13.00
CA ALA A 57 -18.13 -42.30 -12.31
C ALA A 57 -17.04 -41.22 -12.02
N ALA A 58 -16.54 -41.02 -10.80
CA ALA A 58 -16.48 -41.89 -9.65
C ALA A 58 -16.58 -41.11 -8.32
N SER A 59 -17.48 -41.60 -7.48
CA SER A 59 -17.54 -41.39 -6.04
C SER A 59 -16.44 -42.19 -5.35
N VAL A 60 -15.61 -41.53 -4.53
CA VAL A 60 -14.89 -42.21 -3.45
C VAL A 60 -15.39 -41.61 -2.15
N ALA A 61 -16.27 -42.36 -1.48
CA ALA A 61 -16.68 -42.13 -0.11
C ALA A 61 -15.50 -42.47 0.81
N SER A 62 -15.13 -41.55 1.70
CA SER A 62 -14.47 -41.90 2.96
C SER A 62 -15.28 -41.32 4.11
N SER A 63 -15.63 -42.25 4.98
CA SER A 63 -16.44 -42.17 6.18
C SER A 63 -16.01 -41.12 7.20
N GLY A 64 -16.99 -40.31 7.61
CA GLY A 64 -17.29 -39.84 8.96
C GLY A 64 -16.21 -39.83 10.03
N ARG A 65 -15.82 -38.62 10.44
CA ARG A 65 -15.72 -38.25 11.87
C ARG A 65 -16.39 -36.89 12.06
N HIS A 66 -17.63 -36.91 12.55
CA HIS A 66 -18.29 -35.74 13.11
C HIS A 66 -17.55 -35.36 14.41
N ASN A 67 -16.66 -34.38 14.32
CA ASN A 67 -16.37 -33.52 15.45
C ASN A 67 -17.32 -32.33 15.35
N GLY A 68 -18.13 -32.13 16.38
CA GLY A 68 -19.08 -31.03 16.47
C GLY A 68 -18.35 -29.69 16.34
N GLU A 69 -18.54 -29.03 15.20
CA GLU A 69 -18.35 -27.58 15.12
C GLU A 69 -19.43 -26.94 15.98
N GLN A 70 -19.04 -26.51 17.18
CA GLN A 70 -19.78 -25.50 17.91
C GLN A 70 -19.91 -24.29 16.98
N SER A 71 -21.11 -24.07 16.44
CA SER A 71 -21.45 -22.83 15.77
C SER A 71 -21.14 -21.68 16.75
N PRO A 72 -20.25 -20.73 16.42
CA PRO A 72 -20.03 -19.59 17.31
C PRO A 72 -21.35 -18.86 17.48
N SER A 73 -21.70 -18.50 18.72
CA SER A 73 -22.97 -17.86 19.06
C SER A 73 -23.01 -16.41 18.52
N TYR A 74 -23.29 -16.26 17.23
CA TYR A 74 -23.46 -14.96 16.57
C TYR A 74 -24.80 -14.29 16.90
N GLU A 75 -25.53 -14.78 17.91
CA GLU A 75 -26.79 -14.19 18.37
C GLU A 75 -26.61 -12.71 18.78
N ARG A 76 -25.42 -12.31 19.28
CA ARG A 76 -25.09 -10.91 19.57
C ARG A 76 -25.12 -9.98 18.33
N TYR A 77 -25.04 -10.56 17.13
CA TYR A 77 -24.98 -9.82 15.86
C TYR A 77 -26.28 -9.88 15.05
N ARG A 78 -27.30 -10.64 15.48
CA ARG A 78 -28.59 -10.68 14.77
C ARG A 78 -29.33 -9.34 14.94
N ALA A 79 -29.63 -8.69 13.81
CA ALA A 79 -30.57 -7.58 13.76
C ALA A 79 -32.00 -8.13 13.64
N ASP A 80 -32.96 -7.49 14.31
CA ASP A 80 -34.38 -7.74 14.08
C ASP A 80 -34.77 -7.18 12.71
N ASP A 81 -35.29 -8.03 11.81
CA ASP A 81 -35.39 -7.78 10.36
C ASP A 81 -36.31 -6.58 10.02
N SER A 82 -37.18 -6.18 10.96
CA SER A 82 -38.06 -5.00 10.83
C SER A 82 -37.39 -3.65 11.12
N SER A 83 -36.13 -3.60 11.56
CA SER A 83 -35.43 -2.37 11.99
C SER A 83 -34.17 -2.01 11.19
N TYR A 84 -33.83 -2.79 10.16
CA TYR A 84 -32.60 -2.60 9.39
C TYR A 84 -32.66 -1.32 8.54
N VAL A 85 -31.73 -0.39 8.77
CA VAL A 85 -31.54 0.79 7.91
C VAL A 85 -30.38 0.50 6.95
N PRO A 86 -30.60 0.51 5.62
CA PRO A 86 -29.53 0.34 4.65
C PRO A 86 -28.36 1.29 4.86
N VAL A 87 -27.14 0.81 4.63
CA VAL A 87 -25.91 1.58 4.90
C VAL A 87 -25.93 2.90 4.12
N GLY A 88 -26.28 2.88 2.83
CA GLY A 88 -26.39 4.11 2.03
C GLY A 88 -27.45 5.09 2.54
N GLN A 89 -28.59 4.58 3.02
CA GLN A 89 -29.68 5.38 3.57
C GLN A 89 -29.31 6.00 4.93
N PHE A 90 -28.50 5.32 5.74
CA PHE A 90 -27.99 5.86 6.99
C PHE A 90 -27.21 7.16 6.78
N PHE A 91 -26.43 7.27 5.69
CA PHE A 91 -25.69 8.49 5.35
C PHE A 91 -26.57 9.60 4.72
N ALA A 92 -27.83 9.31 4.38
CA ALA A 92 -28.71 10.29 3.75
C ALA A 92 -28.94 11.51 4.66
N GLY A 93 -28.75 12.70 4.11
CA GLY A 93 -28.90 13.97 4.83
C GLY A 93 -27.82 14.24 5.89
N ARG A 94 -26.85 13.34 6.10
CA ARG A 94 -25.79 13.49 7.10
C ARG A 94 -24.58 14.23 6.55
N SER A 95 -23.88 14.93 7.44
CA SER A 95 -22.58 15.54 7.18
C SER A 95 -21.45 14.71 7.79
N VAL A 96 -20.40 14.49 7.00
CA VAL A 96 -19.24 13.68 7.39
C VAL A 96 -18.01 14.57 7.48
N PHE A 97 -17.17 14.39 8.50
CA PHE A 97 -15.84 15.02 8.59
C PHE A 97 -14.73 13.99 8.42
N ILE A 98 -13.76 14.28 7.55
CA ILE A 98 -12.66 13.36 7.24
C ILE A 98 -11.32 14.05 7.44
N THR A 99 -10.48 13.48 8.30
CA THR A 99 -9.06 13.83 8.38
C THR A 99 -8.21 12.83 7.59
N GLY A 100 -7.11 13.30 6.99
CA GLY A 100 -6.29 12.44 6.12
C GLY A 100 -6.93 12.19 4.75
N GLY A 101 -7.98 12.94 4.40
CA GLY A 101 -8.74 12.79 3.16
C GLY A 101 -7.95 13.00 1.86
N THR A 102 -6.83 13.72 1.94
CA THR A 102 -5.92 13.91 0.78
C THR A 102 -4.92 12.77 0.58
N GLY A 103 -4.86 11.80 1.51
CA GLY A 103 -4.02 10.61 1.42
C GLY A 103 -4.67 9.48 0.62
N PHE A 104 -3.93 8.39 0.41
CA PHE A 104 -4.35 7.24 -0.40
C PHE A 104 -5.72 6.68 -0.01
N MET A 105 -5.88 6.25 1.25
CA MET A 105 -7.17 5.74 1.76
C MET A 105 -8.25 6.82 1.76
N GLY A 106 -7.90 8.05 2.17
CA GLY A 106 -8.83 9.16 2.26
C GLY A 106 -9.51 9.50 0.94
N LYS A 107 -8.77 9.47 -0.18
CA LYS A 107 -9.35 9.70 -1.51
C LYS A 107 -10.36 8.62 -1.89
N VAL A 108 -10.05 7.35 -1.63
CA VAL A 108 -10.94 6.21 -1.89
C VAL A 108 -12.20 6.30 -1.03
N LEU A 109 -12.07 6.71 0.24
CA LEU A 109 -13.20 6.95 1.13
C LEU A 109 -14.15 8.04 0.60
N VAL A 110 -13.59 9.18 0.18
CA VAL A 110 -14.37 10.28 -0.41
C VAL A 110 -15.09 9.81 -1.68
N GLU A 111 -14.37 9.15 -2.59
CA GLU A 111 -14.96 8.59 -3.83
C GLU A 111 -16.10 7.62 -3.52
N LYS A 112 -15.86 6.65 -2.62
CA LYS A 112 -16.83 5.61 -2.29
C LYS A 112 -18.11 6.19 -1.67
N LEU A 113 -17.97 7.15 -0.76
CA LEU A 113 -19.11 7.84 -0.14
C LEU A 113 -19.93 8.60 -1.18
N LEU A 114 -19.29 9.38 -2.06
CA LEU A 114 -20.00 10.13 -3.10
C LEU A 114 -20.70 9.20 -4.11
N ARG A 115 -20.08 8.07 -4.45
CA ARG A 115 -20.64 7.13 -5.43
C ARG A 115 -21.78 6.29 -4.86
N SER A 116 -21.63 5.80 -3.62
CA SER A 116 -22.50 4.78 -3.02
C SER A 116 -23.50 5.33 -2.00
N CYS A 117 -23.29 6.56 -1.51
CA CYS A 117 -24.19 7.27 -0.60
C CYS A 117 -24.60 8.62 -1.21
N PRO A 118 -25.33 8.64 -2.34
CA PRO A 118 -25.60 9.88 -3.08
C PRO A 118 -26.42 10.89 -2.27
N ASP A 119 -27.22 10.47 -1.31
CA ASP A 119 -28.03 11.39 -0.49
C ASP A 119 -27.24 12.03 0.67
N ILE A 120 -25.93 11.79 0.78
CA ILE A 120 -25.06 12.48 1.74
C ILE A 120 -25.15 14.00 1.54
N ARG A 121 -25.26 14.75 2.64
CA ARG A 121 -25.41 16.22 2.56
C ARG A 121 -24.11 16.87 2.10
N ASN A 122 -23.03 16.61 2.84
CA ASN A 122 -21.70 17.12 2.52
C ASN A 122 -20.60 16.30 3.22
N ILE A 123 -19.38 16.43 2.68
CA ILE A 123 -18.16 15.85 3.21
C ILE A 123 -17.20 17.01 3.51
N TYR A 124 -17.02 17.33 4.77
CA TYR A 124 -16.01 18.27 5.24
C TYR A 124 -14.64 17.58 5.26
N LEU A 125 -13.69 18.13 4.51
CA LEU A 125 -12.37 17.52 4.31
C LEU A 125 -11.29 18.39 4.95
N LEU A 126 -10.61 17.88 5.98
CA LEU A 126 -9.46 18.61 6.57
C LEU A 126 -8.28 18.60 5.59
N ILE A 127 -7.89 19.78 5.12
CA ILE A 127 -6.80 19.98 4.17
C ILE A 127 -5.76 20.93 4.79
N ARG A 128 -4.56 20.38 4.98
CA ARG A 128 -3.39 21.15 5.43
C ARG A 128 -2.99 22.24 4.41
N PRO A 129 -2.80 23.50 4.81
CA PRO A 129 -2.22 24.51 3.92
C PRO A 129 -0.82 24.11 3.41
N LYS A 130 -0.45 24.57 2.22
CA LYS A 130 0.94 24.45 1.72
C LYS A 130 1.42 25.82 1.29
N ARG A 131 2.72 26.10 1.50
CA ARG A 131 3.33 27.37 1.09
C ARG A 131 3.08 27.61 -0.40
N GLY A 132 2.40 28.71 -0.73
CA GLY A 132 2.08 29.10 -2.11
C GLY A 132 0.94 28.30 -2.77
N GLN A 133 0.15 27.53 -2.02
CA GLN A 133 -1.00 26.81 -2.57
C GLN A 133 -2.21 26.89 -1.63
N GLU A 134 -3.26 27.59 -2.09
CA GLU A 134 -4.55 27.71 -1.41
C GLU A 134 -5.22 26.35 -1.20
N VAL A 135 -5.98 26.22 -0.11
CA VAL A 135 -6.70 24.99 0.24
C VAL A 135 -7.74 24.61 -0.83
N SER A 136 -8.40 25.60 -1.43
CA SER A 136 -9.32 25.40 -2.56
C SER A 136 -8.62 24.80 -3.78
N ALA A 137 -7.44 25.29 -4.14
CA ALA A 137 -6.64 24.75 -5.24
C ALA A 137 -6.21 23.30 -4.97
N ARG A 138 -5.87 22.97 -3.72
CA ARG A 138 -5.58 21.59 -3.30
C ARG A 138 -6.78 20.66 -3.41
N LEU A 139 -7.98 21.15 -3.09
CA LEU A 139 -9.21 20.38 -3.28
C LEU A 139 -9.47 20.13 -4.77
N THR A 140 -9.33 21.14 -5.62
CA THR A 140 -9.48 21.00 -7.07
C THR A 140 -8.49 19.98 -7.64
N GLU A 141 -7.22 20.01 -7.20
CA GLU A 141 -6.22 19.00 -7.58
C GLU A 141 -6.65 17.57 -7.18
N LEU A 142 -7.19 17.42 -5.97
CA LEU A 142 -7.70 16.13 -5.48
C LEU A 142 -8.87 15.63 -6.34
N LEU A 143 -9.87 16.48 -6.58
CA LEU A 143 -11.08 16.11 -7.33
C LEU A 143 -10.81 15.94 -8.83
N ASN A 144 -9.68 16.41 -9.34
CA ASN A 144 -9.19 16.17 -10.70
C ASN A 144 -8.34 14.90 -10.86
N ALA A 145 -8.01 14.21 -9.76
CA ALA A 145 -7.25 12.97 -9.83
C ALA A 145 -7.99 11.89 -10.64
N PRO A 146 -7.29 10.96 -11.31
CA PRO A 146 -7.92 9.89 -12.10
C PRO A 146 -8.95 9.07 -11.31
N LEU A 147 -8.77 8.90 -10.00
CA LEU A 147 -9.70 8.23 -9.09
C LEU A 147 -11.15 8.73 -9.23
N PHE A 148 -11.34 10.04 -9.45
CA PHE A 148 -12.67 10.66 -9.51
C PHE A 148 -13.23 10.76 -10.93
N GLU A 149 -12.59 10.14 -11.93
CA GLU A 149 -12.98 10.28 -13.34
C GLU A 149 -14.42 9.83 -13.61
N SER A 150 -14.83 8.65 -13.10
CA SER A 150 -16.20 8.15 -13.27
C SER A 150 -17.22 9.10 -12.62
N LEU A 151 -16.95 9.60 -11.42
CA LEU A 151 -17.82 10.59 -10.76
C LEU A 151 -17.89 11.91 -11.54
N ARG A 152 -16.76 12.42 -12.06
CA ARG A 152 -16.75 13.63 -12.91
C ARG A 152 -17.60 13.45 -14.17
N ARG A 153 -17.56 12.26 -14.78
CA ARG A 153 -18.30 11.96 -16.01
C ARG A 153 -19.79 11.71 -15.77
N GLU A 154 -20.12 10.91 -14.76
CA GLU A 154 -21.47 10.36 -14.57
C GLU A 154 -22.30 11.17 -13.58
N LYS A 155 -21.67 11.75 -12.55
CA LYS A 155 -22.34 12.45 -11.45
C LYS A 155 -21.56 13.70 -10.99
N PRO A 156 -21.27 14.67 -11.87
CA PRO A 156 -20.39 15.81 -11.54
C PRO A 156 -20.89 16.65 -10.36
N LYS A 157 -22.22 16.72 -10.15
CA LYS A 157 -22.84 17.45 -9.03
C LYS A 157 -22.50 16.86 -7.66
N GLU A 158 -22.10 15.58 -7.58
CA GLU A 158 -21.71 14.96 -6.31
C GLU A 158 -20.41 15.57 -5.78
N LEU A 159 -19.52 16.03 -6.66
CA LEU A 159 -18.23 16.56 -6.26
C LEU A 159 -18.34 17.91 -5.51
N SER A 160 -19.42 18.68 -5.73
CA SER A 160 -19.65 19.93 -5.00
C SER A 160 -20.05 19.70 -3.54
N LYS A 161 -20.31 18.45 -3.13
CA LYS A 161 -20.57 18.09 -1.73
C LYS A 161 -19.29 18.06 -0.89
N VAL A 162 -18.12 18.07 -1.51
CA VAL A 162 -16.83 18.10 -0.79
C VAL A 162 -16.47 19.54 -0.45
N ILE A 163 -16.45 19.85 0.85
CA ILE A 163 -16.19 21.18 1.38
C ILE A 163 -14.83 21.15 2.10
N PRO A 164 -13.85 21.96 1.68
CA PRO A 164 -12.54 21.92 2.31
C PRO A 164 -12.55 22.71 3.63
N ILE A 165 -11.94 22.13 4.67
CA ILE A 165 -11.66 22.79 5.95
C ILE A 165 -10.15 22.98 6.05
N SER A 166 -9.71 24.23 6.18
CA SER A 166 -8.30 24.53 6.40
C SER A 166 -7.89 24.13 7.81
N GLY A 167 -6.81 23.36 7.95
CA GLY A 167 -6.26 23.01 9.26
C GLY A 167 -5.15 21.96 9.18
N ASP A 168 -4.38 21.85 10.25
CA ASP A 168 -3.31 20.88 10.43
C ASP A 168 -3.47 20.15 11.77
N ILE A 169 -3.45 18.82 11.71
CA ILE A 169 -3.61 17.96 12.88
C ILE A 169 -2.49 18.16 13.92
N THR A 170 -1.33 18.68 13.50
CA THR A 170 -0.22 18.98 14.41
C THR A 170 -0.43 20.24 15.24
N SER A 171 -1.34 21.12 14.83
CA SER A 171 -1.63 22.39 15.49
C SER A 171 -2.68 22.24 16.59
N GLU A 172 -2.67 23.14 17.57
CA GLU A 172 -3.75 23.28 18.55
C GLU A 172 -5.09 23.53 17.85
N GLU A 173 -6.18 23.00 18.42
CA GLU A 173 -7.52 23.04 17.81
C GLU A 173 -7.54 22.60 16.32
N LEU A 174 -6.61 21.69 15.96
CA LEU A 174 -6.37 21.23 14.59
C LEU A 174 -6.05 22.35 13.59
N GLY A 175 -5.68 23.54 14.05
CA GLY A 175 -5.49 24.74 13.23
C GLY A 175 -6.74 25.17 12.46
N ILE A 176 -7.93 24.74 12.91
CA ILE A 176 -9.21 25.05 12.27
C ILE A 176 -9.71 26.39 12.82
N SER A 177 -10.23 27.25 11.93
CA SER A 177 -10.81 28.54 12.34
C SER A 177 -12.01 28.33 13.27
N GLU A 178 -12.24 29.25 14.21
CA GLU A 178 -13.39 29.16 15.14
C GLU A 178 -14.73 29.04 14.39
N LYS A 179 -14.89 29.77 13.28
CA LYS A 179 -16.05 29.68 12.39
C LYS A 179 -16.25 28.26 11.87
N ASP A 180 -15.20 27.62 11.37
CA ASP A 180 -15.27 26.27 10.83
C ASP A 180 -15.43 25.22 11.93
N GLN A 181 -14.83 25.41 13.11
CA GLN A 181 -15.09 24.56 14.27
C GLN A 181 -16.58 24.58 14.64
N ASN A 182 -17.19 25.77 14.73
CA ASN A 182 -18.63 25.92 14.98
C ASN A 182 -19.49 25.26 13.89
N LEU A 183 -19.08 25.37 12.62
CA LEU A 183 -19.73 24.68 11.51
C LEU A 183 -19.68 23.16 11.67
N LEU A 184 -18.51 22.60 12.02
CA LEU A 184 -18.33 21.17 12.23
C LEU A 184 -19.14 20.68 13.43
N CYS A 185 -19.05 21.37 14.58
CA CYS A 185 -19.75 21.03 15.81
C CYS A 185 -21.28 20.96 15.65
N ARG A 186 -21.85 21.84 14.81
CA ARG A 186 -23.30 21.90 14.58
C ARG A 186 -23.82 20.86 13.58
N ASN A 187 -23.02 20.49 12.58
CA ASN A 187 -23.53 19.75 11.42
C ASN A 187 -23.03 18.31 11.33
N VAL A 188 -21.81 18.02 11.80
CA VAL A 188 -21.18 16.72 11.61
C VAL A 188 -21.79 15.67 12.53
N SER A 189 -22.14 14.52 11.96
CA SER A 189 -22.61 13.35 12.71
C SER A 189 -21.69 12.14 12.59
N ILE A 190 -20.74 12.15 11.66
CA ILE A 190 -19.83 11.03 11.41
C ILE A 190 -18.43 11.59 11.17
N VAL A 191 -17.44 11.05 11.87
CA VAL A 191 -16.03 11.43 11.72
C VAL A 191 -15.21 10.22 11.31
N PHE A 192 -14.42 10.36 10.23
CA PHE A 192 -13.38 9.40 9.87
C PHE A 192 -12.00 10.00 10.12
N HIS A 193 -11.27 9.40 11.06
CA HIS A 193 -9.92 9.80 11.40
C HIS A 193 -8.87 8.90 10.76
N SER A 194 -8.36 9.32 9.58
CA SER A 194 -7.32 8.59 8.85
C SER A 194 -5.99 9.36 8.73
N ALA A 195 -5.89 10.57 9.30
CA ALA A 195 -4.64 11.32 9.32
C ALA A 195 -3.58 10.62 10.19
N ALA A 196 -2.44 10.28 9.60
CA ALA A 196 -1.28 9.71 10.28
C ALA A 196 -0.01 9.92 9.45
N THR A 197 1.15 9.89 10.09
CA THR A 197 2.40 9.60 9.38
C THR A 197 2.55 8.10 9.26
N VAL A 198 2.83 7.60 8.05
CA VAL A 198 3.03 6.17 7.75
C VAL A 198 4.49 5.87 7.40
N LYS A 199 5.39 6.82 7.64
CA LYS A 199 6.83 6.66 7.40
C LYS A 199 7.46 5.94 8.59
N PHE A 200 8.15 4.84 8.32
CA PHE A 200 8.78 4.01 9.37
C PHE A 200 10.06 4.62 9.93
N ASP A 201 10.63 5.61 9.25
CA ASP A 201 11.84 6.35 9.64
C ASP A 201 11.53 7.75 10.20
N GLU A 202 10.27 8.03 10.53
CA GLU A 202 9.87 9.31 11.11
C GLU A 202 10.37 9.44 12.55
N LYS A 203 10.84 10.64 12.92
CA LYS A 203 11.29 10.94 14.27
C LYS A 203 10.17 10.78 15.30
N LEU A 204 10.54 10.42 16.53
CA LEU A 204 9.58 10.13 17.58
C LEU A 204 8.69 11.33 17.91
N LYS A 205 9.29 12.53 18.07
CA LYS A 205 8.54 13.77 18.36
C LYS A 205 7.44 14.02 17.34
N LEU A 206 7.78 14.01 16.05
CA LEU A 206 6.81 14.23 14.98
C LEU A 206 5.75 13.13 14.92
N SER A 207 6.14 11.86 15.14
CA SER A 207 5.21 10.73 15.16
C SER A 207 4.19 10.84 16.31
N VAL A 208 4.64 11.21 17.51
CA VAL A 208 3.76 11.45 18.68
C VAL A 208 2.86 12.65 18.41
N THR A 209 3.38 13.76 17.87
CA THR A 209 2.58 14.94 17.55
C THR A 209 1.46 14.63 16.55
N ILE A 210 1.74 13.88 15.47
CA ILE A 210 0.74 13.57 14.46
C ILE A 210 -0.23 12.49 14.94
N ASN A 211 0.28 11.34 15.42
CA ASN A 211 -0.54 10.16 15.65
C ASN A 211 -1.20 10.15 17.03
N MET A 212 -0.65 10.84 18.02
CA MET A 212 -1.19 10.87 19.39
C MET A 212 -1.87 12.20 19.68
N LEU A 213 -1.11 13.31 19.76
CA LEU A 213 -1.67 14.64 20.05
C LEU A 213 -2.73 15.04 19.01
N GLY A 214 -2.49 14.70 17.75
CA GLY A 214 -3.46 14.86 16.68
C GLY A 214 -4.79 14.14 16.91
N THR A 215 -4.73 12.90 17.40
CA THR A 215 -5.93 12.13 17.77
C THR A 215 -6.63 12.74 18.98
N LYS A 216 -5.88 13.14 20.02
CA LYS A 216 -6.43 13.83 21.20
C LYS A 216 -7.20 15.09 20.83
N ARG A 217 -6.60 15.99 20.05
CA ARG A 217 -7.24 17.23 19.59
C ARG A 217 -8.48 16.98 18.75
N LEU A 218 -8.47 15.93 17.93
CA LEU A 218 -9.67 15.54 17.19
C LEU A 218 -10.78 15.04 18.11
N VAL A 219 -10.44 14.24 19.13
CA VAL A 219 -11.41 13.77 20.13
C VAL A 219 -12.00 14.95 20.92
N GLU A 220 -11.18 15.93 21.30
CA GLU A 220 -11.62 17.18 21.94
C GLU A 220 -12.62 17.96 21.05
N LEU A 221 -12.38 18.05 19.74
CA LEU A 221 -13.36 18.61 18.79
C LEU A 221 -14.64 17.77 18.72
N CYS A 222 -14.52 16.43 18.74
CA CYS A 222 -15.66 15.52 18.68
C CYS A 222 -16.58 15.63 19.91
N HIS A 223 -16.03 15.87 21.10
CA HIS A 223 -16.83 16.14 22.31
C HIS A 223 -17.72 17.38 22.20
N ARG A 224 -17.35 18.33 21.34
CA ARG A 224 -18.13 19.54 21.09
C ARG A 224 -19.19 19.36 19.98
N MET A 225 -19.24 18.21 19.30
CA MET A 225 -20.20 17.93 18.24
C MET A 225 -21.57 17.57 18.81
N MET A 226 -22.62 18.26 18.38
CA MET A 226 -23.97 18.16 18.95
C MET A 226 -24.72 16.87 18.58
N SER A 227 -24.29 16.17 17.54
CA SER A 227 -25.01 15.00 17.00
C SER A 227 -24.06 13.94 16.44
N LEU A 228 -22.90 13.77 17.07
CA LEU A 228 -21.94 12.74 16.66
C LEU A 228 -22.48 11.35 16.98
N ASP A 229 -22.72 10.56 15.94
CA ASP A 229 -23.20 9.18 16.04
C ASP A 229 -22.09 8.15 15.78
N ALA A 230 -20.98 8.52 15.12
CA ALA A 230 -19.85 7.63 14.93
C ALA A 230 -18.51 8.37 14.73
N LEU A 231 -17.47 7.92 15.44
CA LEU A 231 -16.07 8.26 15.22
C LEU A 231 -15.27 7.00 14.84
N ILE A 232 -14.78 6.93 13.61
CA ILE A 232 -13.98 5.81 13.12
C ILE A 232 -12.51 6.20 13.08
N HIS A 233 -11.70 5.59 13.93
CA HIS A 233 -10.25 5.77 13.96
C HIS A 233 -9.53 4.70 13.15
N VAL A 234 -8.66 5.11 12.23
CA VAL A 234 -7.81 4.19 11.46
C VAL A 234 -6.48 3.99 12.18
N SER A 235 -6.27 2.77 12.68
CA SER A 235 -5.01 2.31 13.27
C SER A 235 -4.28 1.40 12.28
N THR A 236 -3.63 0.33 12.74
CA THR A 236 -3.02 -0.71 11.91
C THR A 236 -2.98 -2.02 12.69
N ALA A 237 -3.14 -3.15 12.00
CA ALA A 237 -3.01 -4.48 12.60
C ALA A 237 -1.64 -4.67 13.26
N TYR A 238 -0.60 -4.00 12.72
CA TYR A 238 0.77 -4.06 13.21
C TYR A 238 1.06 -3.18 14.43
N CYS A 239 0.06 -2.49 15.00
CA CYS A 239 0.23 -1.75 16.25
C CYS A 239 0.50 -2.68 17.44
N ASN A 240 0.34 -3.99 17.27
CA ASN A 240 0.68 -5.02 18.26
C ASN A 240 1.68 -6.05 17.69
N CYS A 241 2.57 -5.62 16.79
CA CYS A 241 3.50 -6.53 16.11
C CYS A 241 4.58 -7.15 17.02
N ASP A 242 4.68 -6.68 18.27
CA ASP A 242 5.47 -7.27 19.36
C ASP A 242 4.85 -8.57 19.93
N ARG A 243 3.64 -8.93 19.48
CA ARG A 243 2.93 -10.18 19.79
C ARG A 243 2.76 -11.01 18.52
N THR A 244 2.53 -12.32 18.64
CA THR A 244 2.18 -13.20 17.51
C THR A 244 0.69 -13.24 17.26
N ASP A 245 -0.08 -13.36 18.33
CA ASP A 245 -1.55 -13.41 18.32
C ASP A 245 -2.10 -12.03 18.71
N VAL A 246 -2.88 -11.46 17.79
CA VAL A 246 -3.41 -10.10 17.92
C VAL A 246 -4.93 -10.16 17.84
N GLU A 247 -5.54 -9.95 19.00
CA GLU A 247 -6.96 -9.90 19.26
C GLU A 247 -7.54 -8.53 18.93
N GLU A 248 -8.87 -8.45 18.83
CA GLU A 248 -9.61 -7.20 18.64
C GLU A 248 -9.87 -6.46 19.96
N VAL A 249 -8.80 -6.29 20.75
CA VAL A 249 -8.80 -5.56 22.02
C VAL A 249 -7.70 -4.51 22.06
N ILE A 250 -7.83 -3.54 22.95
CA ILE A 250 -6.72 -2.64 23.31
C ILE A 250 -5.89 -3.32 24.40
N TYR A 251 -4.63 -3.59 24.09
CA TYR A 251 -3.69 -4.23 25.02
C TYR A 251 -3.00 -3.22 25.90
N GLU A 252 -3.01 -3.42 27.22
CA GLU A 252 -2.26 -2.60 28.19
C GLU A 252 -0.82 -2.29 27.75
N ARG A 253 -0.38 -1.06 28.08
CA ARG A 253 0.94 -0.54 27.69
C ARG A 253 1.80 -0.23 28.90
N PRO A 254 3.13 -0.37 28.74
CA PRO A 254 4.07 -0.02 29.79
C PRO A 254 4.14 1.49 30.05
N TYR A 255 3.71 2.33 29.12
CA TYR A 255 3.78 3.78 29.22
C TYR A 255 2.40 4.41 29.15
N ASN A 256 2.12 5.34 30.05
CA ASN A 256 0.98 6.22 29.93
C ASN A 256 1.22 7.18 28.75
N PRO A 257 0.24 7.38 27.84
CA PRO A 257 0.39 8.30 26.73
C PRO A 257 0.81 9.73 27.12
N ASP A 258 0.38 10.24 28.27
CA ASP A 258 0.73 11.60 28.73
C ASP A 258 2.21 11.74 29.15
N ASP A 259 2.80 10.66 29.67
CA ASP A 259 4.23 10.65 30.03
C ASP A 259 5.09 10.76 28.77
N ILE A 260 4.68 10.07 27.69
CA ILE A 260 5.35 10.15 26.39
C ILE A 260 5.20 11.54 25.77
N ILE A 261 4.01 12.15 25.86
CA ILE A 261 3.79 13.54 25.45
C ILE A 261 4.72 14.48 26.22
N SER A 262 4.78 14.35 27.54
CA SER A 262 5.63 15.19 28.39
C SER A 262 7.10 15.01 27.99
N LEU A 263 7.54 13.77 27.79
CA LEU A 263 8.90 13.45 27.39
C LEU A 263 9.32 14.14 26.08
N ILE A 264 8.48 14.13 25.03
CA ILE A 264 8.82 14.76 23.74
C ILE A 264 8.80 16.30 23.78
N ASN A 265 8.10 16.88 24.76
CA ASN A 265 8.02 18.33 24.95
C ASN A 265 9.24 18.85 25.72
N TRP A 266 9.66 18.11 26.74
CA TRP A 266 10.76 18.50 27.62
C TRP A 266 12.15 18.18 27.06
N LEU A 267 12.31 17.07 26.35
CA LEU A 267 13.63 16.66 25.87
C LEU A 267 14.00 17.31 24.53
N PRO A 268 15.26 17.77 24.39
CA PRO A 268 15.86 18.07 23.11
C PRO A 268 15.80 16.89 22.13
N GLU A 269 15.72 17.19 20.84
CA GLU A 269 15.49 16.19 19.79
C GLU A 269 16.64 15.19 19.64
N ASP A 270 17.88 15.62 19.87
CA ASP A 270 19.08 14.77 19.84
C ASP A 270 19.11 13.76 20.99
N ILE A 271 18.68 14.16 22.19
CA ILE A 271 18.53 13.25 23.34
C ILE A 271 17.37 12.27 23.07
N LEU A 272 16.26 12.77 22.52
CA LEU A 272 15.11 11.95 22.16
C LEU A 272 15.47 10.89 21.11
N ASP A 273 16.25 11.25 20.09
CA ASP A 273 16.71 10.34 19.04
C ASP A 273 17.57 9.21 19.64
N GLN A 274 18.40 9.50 20.66
CA GLN A 274 19.19 8.49 21.39
C GLN A 274 18.32 7.58 22.28
N LEU A 275 17.26 8.10 22.89
CA LEU A 275 16.35 7.33 23.74
C LEU A 275 15.33 6.50 22.96
N THR A 276 14.98 6.93 21.74
CA THR A 276 13.93 6.34 20.91
C THR A 276 14.04 4.81 20.77
N PRO A 277 15.22 4.21 20.48
CA PRO A 277 15.35 2.76 20.38
C PRO A 277 14.97 2.02 21.66
N ARG A 278 15.22 2.60 22.85
CA ARG A 278 14.83 2.02 24.14
C ARG A 278 13.34 2.18 24.40
N LEU A 279 12.77 3.34 24.04
CA LEU A 279 11.34 3.63 24.22
C LEU A 279 10.44 2.73 23.35
N ILE A 280 10.79 2.54 22.08
CA ILE A 280 9.98 1.69 21.19
C ILE A 280 10.16 0.19 21.49
N GLY A 281 11.24 -0.19 22.18
CA GLY A 281 11.49 -1.54 22.65
C GLY A 281 11.58 -2.57 21.52
N LYS A 282 10.75 -3.63 21.57
CA LYS A 282 10.75 -4.73 20.59
C LYS A 282 10.11 -4.39 19.25
N ARG A 283 9.62 -3.15 19.09
CA ARG A 283 8.91 -2.70 17.88
C ARG A 283 9.90 -2.27 16.81
N PRO A 284 9.57 -2.48 15.53
CA PRO A 284 10.49 -2.19 14.43
C PRO A 284 10.67 -0.69 14.17
N ASN A 285 9.71 0.15 14.58
CA ASN A 285 9.69 1.57 14.23
C ASN A 285 8.77 2.40 15.14
N THR A 286 8.93 3.73 15.06
CA THR A 286 8.11 4.74 15.77
C THR A 286 6.64 4.70 15.34
N TYR A 287 6.34 4.31 14.09
CA TYR A 287 4.98 4.21 13.58
C TYR A 287 4.13 3.19 14.37
N THR A 288 4.61 1.94 14.49
CA THR A 288 3.90 0.89 15.23
C THR A 288 3.78 1.20 16.72
N PHE A 289 4.76 1.89 17.30
CA PHE A 289 4.73 2.36 18.69
C PHE A 289 3.67 3.45 18.91
N THR A 290 3.70 4.51 18.10
CA THR A 290 2.78 5.65 18.27
C THR A 290 1.34 5.30 17.91
N LYS A 291 1.09 4.40 16.95
CA LYS A 291 -0.26 3.87 16.69
C LYS A 291 -0.81 3.06 17.87
N ALA A 292 0.04 2.27 18.52
CA ALA A 292 -0.34 1.52 19.71
C ALA A 292 -0.74 2.42 20.88
N LEU A 293 0.00 3.52 21.08
CA LEU A 293 -0.30 4.52 22.12
C LEU A 293 -1.48 5.43 21.74
N ALA A 294 -1.69 5.71 20.46
CA ALA A 294 -2.84 6.46 19.98
C ALA A 294 -4.17 5.74 20.31
N GLU A 295 -4.21 4.41 20.22
CA GLU A 295 -5.39 3.64 20.65
C GLU A 295 -5.64 3.77 22.16
N HIS A 296 -4.58 3.79 22.98
CA HIS A 296 -4.70 3.99 24.43
C HIS A 296 -5.20 5.38 24.78
N MET A 297 -4.64 6.38 24.10
CA MET A 297 -5.08 7.76 24.23
C MET A 297 -6.54 7.91 23.81
N LEU A 298 -6.94 7.28 22.70
CA LEU A 298 -8.32 7.28 22.25
C LEU A 298 -9.24 6.64 23.30
N LEU A 299 -8.88 5.48 23.87
CA LEU A 299 -9.66 4.85 24.94
C LEU A 299 -9.80 5.76 26.17
N LYS A 300 -8.72 6.44 26.54
CA LYS A 300 -8.69 7.36 27.69
C LYS A 300 -9.55 8.61 27.46
N GLU A 301 -9.46 9.21 26.28
CA GLU A 301 -10.05 10.52 25.98
C GLU A 301 -11.46 10.41 25.39
N ALA A 302 -11.86 9.25 24.86
CA ALA A 302 -13.14 9.09 24.16
C ALA A 302 -14.37 9.28 25.06
N GLY A 303 -14.28 8.96 26.36
CA GLY A 303 -15.44 9.04 27.27
C GLY A 303 -16.66 8.29 26.70
N ASN A 304 -17.76 9.01 26.47
CA ASN A 304 -19.01 8.47 25.92
C ASN A 304 -19.14 8.59 24.39
N LEU A 305 -18.07 8.98 23.69
CA LEU A 305 -18.13 9.10 22.23
C LEU A 305 -18.35 7.72 21.59
N PRO A 306 -19.16 7.63 20.52
CA PRO A 306 -19.40 6.37 19.81
C PRO A 306 -18.22 6.06 18.90
N VAL A 307 -17.19 5.41 19.45
CA VAL A 307 -15.93 5.15 18.74
C VAL A 307 -15.85 3.71 18.23
N ALA A 308 -15.24 3.53 17.06
CA ALA A 308 -14.68 2.25 16.64
C ALA A 308 -13.31 2.41 15.99
N ILE A 309 -12.48 1.38 16.10
CA ILE A 309 -11.13 1.33 15.52
C ILE A 309 -11.10 0.34 14.37
N VAL A 310 -10.57 0.75 13.22
CA VAL A 310 -10.26 -0.14 12.10
C VAL A 310 -8.76 -0.28 11.98
N ARG A 311 -8.26 -1.51 12.05
CA ARG A 311 -6.85 -1.90 11.99
C ARG A 311 -6.56 -2.63 10.67
N PRO A 312 -6.26 -1.93 9.58
CA PRO A 312 -5.83 -2.59 8.35
C PRO A 312 -4.42 -3.20 8.48
N SER A 313 -4.20 -4.30 7.75
CA SER A 313 -2.86 -4.82 7.47
C SER A 313 -2.15 -3.99 6.38
N ILE A 314 -1.32 -4.59 5.51
CA ILE A 314 -0.60 -3.86 4.48
C ILE A 314 -1.56 -3.46 3.36
N VAL A 315 -1.99 -2.20 3.37
CA VAL A 315 -2.93 -1.67 2.37
C VAL A 315 -2.25 -1.59 1.00
N THR A 316 -2.90 -2.17 -0.01
CA THR A 316 -2.42 -2.20 -1.40
C THR A 316 -3.48 -1.68 -2.38
N ALA A 317 -3.26 -1.86 -3.68
CA ALA A 317 -4.16 -1.36 -4.71
C ALA A 317 -5.60 -1.84 -4.52
N SER A 318 -6.56 -1.13 -5.08
CA SER A 318 -7.96 -1.54 -5.02
C SER A 318 -8.18 -2.89 -5.73
N LEU A 319 -9.07 -3.69 -5.17
CA LEU A 319 -9.49 -4.96 -5.76
C LEU A 319 -10.40 -4.71 -6.97
N ASN A 320 -11.42 -3.88 -6.78
CA ASN A 320 -12.46 -3.60 -7.75
C ASN A 320 -12.73 -2.10 -7.91
N GLU A 321 -12.78 -1.35 -6.82
CA GLU A 321 -13.38 -0.01 -6.82
C GLU A 321 -12.42 1.14 -6.43
N PRO A 322 -12.58 2.34 -7.02
CA PRO A 322 -13.41 2.64 -8.18
C PRO A 322 -12.89 2.06 -9.49
N PHE A 323 -11.60 1.69 -9.53
CA PHE A 323 -10.98 0.97 -10.63
C PHE A 323 -10.14 -0.14 -10.05
N ALA A 324 -10.11 -1.31 -10.66
CA ALA A 324 -9.26 -2.40 -10.19
C ALA A 324 -7.78 -2.06 -10.40
N GLY A 325 -6.94 -2.29 -9.38
CA GLY A 325 -5.51 -2.00 -9.43
C GLY A 325 -5.14 -0.53 -9.17
N TRP A 326 -6.10 0.33 -8.81
CA TRP A 326 -5.80 1.74 -8.55
C TRP A 326 -4.85 1.91 -7.34
N VAL A 327 -3.76 2.66 -7.57
CA VAL A 327 -2.74 3.00 -6.57
C VAL A 327 -2.05 4.30 -6.96
N ASP A 328 -1.75 5.17 -5.99
CA ASP A 328 -1.18 6.50 -6.24
C ASP A 328 0.15 6.78 -5.52
N ASN A 329 0.71 5.77 -4.86
CA ASN A 329 1.94 5.88 -4.07
C ASN A 329 2.82 4.63 -4.20
N PHE A 330 4.10 4.78 -3.86
CA PHE A 330 5.10 3.71 -3.88
C PHE A 330 5.32 3.08 -2.49
N ASN A 331 4.38 3.22 -1.55
CA ASN A 331 4.59 2.76 -0.18
C ASN A 331 4.57 1.22 -0.11
N GLY A 332 5.38 0.67 0.81
CA GLY A 332 5.39 -0.76 1.11
C GLY A 332 5.72 -1.64 -0.11
N PRO A 333 4.97 -2.73 -0.33
CA PRO A 333 5.18 -3.65 -1.46
C PRO A 333 5.15 -2.97 -2.84
N THR A 334 4.40 -1.87 -3.02
CA THR A 334 4.28 -1.21 -4.33
C THR A 334 5.63 -0.70 -4.82
N GLY A 335 6.42 -0.09 -3.93
CA GLY A 335 7.76 0.39 -4.24
C GLY A 335 8.72 -0.74 -4.60
N LEU A 336 8.69 -1.84 -3.83
CA LEU A 336 9.57 -2.99 -4.06
C LEU A 336 9.23 -3.72 -5.37
N VAL A 337 7.95 -3.98 -5.64
CA VAL A 337 7.52 -4.61 -6.90
C VAL A 337 7.82 -3.70 -8.09
N SER A 338 7.67 -2.39 -7.95
CA SER A 338 8.07 -1.41 -8.98
C SER A 338 9.58 -1.44 -9.25
N ALA A 339 10.41 -1.49 -8.20
CA ALA A 339 11.87 -1.60 -8.33
C ALA A 339 12.30 -2.93 -8.97
N LEU A 340 11.60 -4.02 -8.63
CA LEU A 340 11.77 -5.33 -9.24
C LEU A 340 11.39 -5.30 -10.72
N ALA A 341 10.28 -4.64 -11.07
CA ALA A 341 9.81 -4.49 -12.45
C ALA A 341 10.77 -3.67 -13.32
N LYS A 342 11.50 -2.73 -12.73
CA LYS A 342 12.59 -2.00 -13.39
C LYS A 342 13.92 -2.78 -13.43
N GLY A 343 14.01 -3.97 -12.83
CA GLY A 343 15.22 -4.78 -12.78
C GLY A 343 16.28 -4.31 -11.78
N MET A 344 15.91 -3.38 -10.88
CA MET A 344 16.82 -2.74 -9.92
C MET A 344 16.85 -3.46 -8.58
N PHE A 345 15.78 -4.19 -8.23
CA PHE A 345 15.68 -4.97 -7.00
C PHE A 345 15.60 -6.46 -7.32
N ARG A 346 16.37 -7.29 -6.59
CA ARG A 346 16.59 -8.71 -6.95
C ARG A 346 16.65 -9.71 -5.79
N THR A 347 16.92 -9.26 -4.57
CA THR A 347 17.06 -10.15 -3.40
C THR A 347 16.64 -9.42 -2.13
N MET A 348 16.06 -10.14 -1.18
CA MET A 348 15.84 -9.66 0.18
C MET A 348 15.75 -10.82 1.18
N MET A 349 15.97 -10.48 2.45
CA MET A 349 15.64 -11.35 3.59
C MET A 349 14.12 -11.48 3.70
N CYS A 350 13.61 -12.72 3.68
CA CYS A 350 12.18 -12.99 3.77
C CYS A 350 11.89 -14.48 4.02
N GLU A 351 11.00 -14.73 4.98
CA GLU A 351 10.43 -16.04 5.29
C GLU A 351 9.38 -16.43 4.25
N LYS A 352 9.77 -17.30 3.33
CA LYS A 352 8.98 -17.65 2.13
C LYS A 352 7.59 -18.19 2.44
N ASN A 353 7.48 -18.93 3.55
CA ASN A 353 6.26 -19.65 3.94
C ASN A 353 5.40 -18.84 4.92
N TYR A 354 5.81 -17.63 5.28
CA TYR A 354 5.00 -16.76 6.13
C TYR A 354 3.97 -15.99 5.31
N VAL A 355 2.87 -15.67 5.98
CA VAL A 355 1.76 -14.91 5.41
C VAL A 355 2.21 -13.48 5.11
N ALA A 356 2.05 -13.07 3.86
CA ALA A 356 2.14 -11.70 3.40
C ALA A 356 0.76 -11.04 3.57
N ASP A 357 0.44 -10.57 4.78
CA ASP A 357 -0.89 -10.02 5.07
C ASP A 357 -1.07 -8.64 4.41
N MET A 358 -1.70 -8.69 3.24
CA MET A 358 -2.00 -7.56 2.37
C MET A 358 -3.51 -7.44 2.20
N VAL A 359 -4.03 -6.22 2.24
CA VAL A 359 -5.46 -5.95 2.09
C VAL A 359 -5.68 -4.88 1.01
N PRO A 360 -6.62 -5.07 0.07
CA PRO A 360 -6.97 -4.03 -0.90
C PRO A 360 -7.59 -2.79 -0.24
N VAL A 361 -7.29 -1.59 -0.76
CA VAL A 361 -7.76 -0.33 -0.15
C VAL A 361 -9.30 -0.21 -0.09
N ASP A 362 -10.00 -0.68 -1.11
CA ASP A 362 -11.47 -0.64 -1.19
C ASP A 362 -12.14 -1.55 -0.17
N ILE A 363 -11.57 -2.72 0.13
CA ILE A 363 -12.01 -3.58 1.25
C ILE A 363 -11.96 -2.83 2.59
N VAL A 364 -10.85 -2.12 2.85
CA VAL A 364 -10.70 -1.35 4.09
C VAL A 364 -11.70 -0.21 4.15
N ILE A 365 -11.91 0.52 3.05
CA ILE A 365 -12.86 1.62 2.98
C ILE A 365 -14.31 1.14 3.18
N ASN A 366 -14.69 0.03 2.56
CA ASN A 366 -16.03 -0.53 2.73
C ASN A 366 -16.28 -0.96 4.18
N LEU A 367 -15.29 -1.58 4.82
CA LEU A 367 -15.36 -1.91 6.24
C LEU A 367 -15.48 -0.65 7.10
N MET A 368 -14.73 0.42 6.82
CA MET A 368 -14.83 1.68 7.57
C MET A 368 -16.25 2.27 7.50
N ILE A 369 -16.86 2.28 6.31
CA ILE A 369 -18.21 2.80 6.11
C ILE A 369 -19.24 1.93 6.86
N ALA A 370 -19.13 0.61 6.75
CA ALA A 370 -19.99 -0.32 7.48
C ALA A 370 -19.80 -0.24 9.00
N ALA A 371 -18.56 -0.02 9.47
CA ALA A 371 -18.26 0.20 10.88
C ALA A 371 -18.91 1.49 11.41
N ALA A 372 -18.89 2.59 10.65
CA ALA A 372 -19.59 3.83 11.01
C ALA A 372 -21.10 3.60 11.18
N TRP A 373 -21.71 2.91 10.20
CA TRP A 373 -23.12 2.53 10.26
C TRP A 373 -23.42 1.66 11.49
N ARG A 374 -22.62 0.64 11.77
CA ARG A 374 -22.83 -0.25 12.91
C ARG A 374 -22.66 0.46 14.25
N THR A 375 -21.64 1.31 14.36
CA THR A 375 -21.39 2.11 15.57
C THR A 375 -22.55 3.04 15.89
N ALA A 376 -23.13 3.68 14.87
CA ALA A 376 -24.27 4.58 15.06
C ALA A 376 -25.60 3.86 15.36
N THR A 377 -25.88 2.76 14.65
CA THR A 377 -27.17 2.04 14.76
C THR A 377 -27.23 1.12 15.98
N HIS A 378 -26.08 0.65 16.46
CA HIS A 378 -25.97 -0.24 17.61
C HIS A 378 -25.08 0.38 18.68
N LYS A 379 -25.65 1.37 19.39
CA LYS A 379 -25.02 2.08 20.50
C LYS A 379 -24.67 1.08 21.61
N SER A 380 -23.40 0.73 21.69
CA SER A 380 -22.80 -0.08 22.75
C SER A 380 -21.78 0.79 23.45
N ASN A 381 -21.63 0.63 24.76
CA ASN A 381 -20.55 1.29 25.51
C ASN A 381 -19.19 0.66 25.22
N ASP A 382 -19.17 -0.53 24.60
CA ASP A 382 -17.94 -1.23 24.25
C ASP A 382 -17.33 -0.69 22.95
N LEU A 383 -16.06 -0.26 23.04
CA LEU A 383 -15.24 0.11 21.89
C LEU A 383 -15.04 -1.09 20.97
N ARG A 384 -15.55 -1.01 19.73
CA ARG A 384 -15.37 -2.06 18.72
C ARG A 384 -14.06 -1.87 17.95
N ILE A 385 -13.33 -2.96 17.77
CA ILE A 385 -12.09 -2.98 16.99
C ILE A 385 -12.24 -4.01 15.86
N TYR A 386 -11.86 -3.62 14.66
CA TYR A 386 -11.95 -4.43 13.46
C TYR A 386 -10.56 -4.64 12.87
N ASN A 387 -9.99 -5.83 12.97
CA ASN A 387 -8.73 -6.18 12.30
C ASN A 387 -9.02 -6.52 10.83
N CYS A 388 -8.79 -5.56 9.93
CA CYS A 388 -9.02 -5.72 8.50
C CYS A 388 -7.79 -6.37 7.83
N CYS A 389 -7.76 -7.70 7.87
CA CYS A 389 -6.64 -8.53 7.46
C CYS A 389 -7.12 -9.64 6.52
N THR A 390 -6.19 -10.26 5.79
CA THR A 390 -6.51 -11.41 4.92
C THR A 390 -5.99 -12.73 5.46
N GLY A 391 -5.00 -12.70 6.36
CA GLY A 391 -4.21 -13.87 6.75
C GLY A 391 -4.98 -15.01 7.42
N GLN A 392 -6.08 -14.74 8.13
CA GLN A 392 -6.86 -15.81 8.77
C GLN A 392 -7.83 -16.52 7.82
N ARG A 393 -8.40 -15.79 6.85
CA ARG A 393 -9.51 -16.28 6.02
C ARG A 393 -9.10 -16.64 4.60
N ASN A 394 -8.12 -15.93 4.05
CA ASN A 394 -7.63 -16.11 2.69
C ASN A 394 -6.13 -15.78 2.61
N PRO A 395 -5.26 -16.57 3.25
CA PRO A 395 -3.84 -16.26 3.34
C PRO A 395 -3.14 -16.27 1.98
N LEU A 396 -2.25 -15.30 1.76
CA LEU A 396 -1.26 -15.31 0.69
C LEU A 396 0.13 -15.41 1.33
N ILE A 397 0.96 -16.36 0.93
CA ILE A 397 2.35 -16.46 1.44
C ILE A 397 3.33 -15.68 0.56
N TRP A 398 4.46 -15.25 1.13
CA TRP A 398 5.46 -14.46 0.42
C TRP A 398 5.98 -15.10 -0.87
N SER A 399 6.22 -16.41 -0.89
CA SER A 399 6.66 -17.10 -2.11
C SER A 399 5.64 -17.06 -3.24
N GLU A 400 4.35 -17.14 -2.91
CA GLU A 400 3.26 -17.06 -3.88
C GLU A 400 3.11 -15.63 -4.40
N PHE A 401 3.09 -14.65 -3.50
CA PHE A 401 3.06 -13.24 -3.89
C PHE A 401 4.19 -12.89 -4.86
N VAL A 402 5.43 -13.27 -4.54
CA VAL A 402 6.58 -13.02 -5.42
C VAL A 402 6.44 -13.78 -6.74
N LYS A 403 5.97 -15.03 -6.73
CA LYS A 403 5.72 -15.79 -7.96
C LYS A 403 4.70 -15.06 -8.86
N TYR A 404 3.55 -14.67 -8.32
CA TYR A 404 2.51 -13.96 -9.09
C TYR A 404 3.00 -12.59 -9.58
N ALA A 405 3.70 -11.84 -8.74
CA ALA A 405 4.26 -10.53 -9.10
C ALA A 405 5.30 -10.69 -10.23
N MET A 406 6.21 -11.67 -10.11
CA MET A 406 7.23 -11.95 -11.12
C MET A 406 6.62 -12.36 -12.47
N CYS A 407 5.63 -13.25 -12.47
CA CYS A 407 4.90 -13.65 -13.67
C CYS A 407 4.24 -12.44 -14.33
N SER A 408 3.53 -11.63 -13.54
CA SER A 408 2.80 -10.45 -14.01
C SER A 408 3.73 -9.37 -14.56
N VAL A 409 4.84 -9.08 -13.88
CA VAL A 409 5.87 -8.12 -14.31
C VAL A 409 6.52 -8.53 -15.62
N ARG A 410 6.75 -9.83 -15.85
CA ARG A 410 7.32 -10.34 -17.11
C ARG A 410 6.30 -10.33 -18.24
N LYS A 411 5.02 -10.57 -17.93
CA LYS A 411 3.89 -10.50 -18.89
C LYS A 411 3.58 -9.05 -19.31
N HIS A 412 3.70 -8.12 -18.37
CA HIS A 412 3.38 -6.69 -18.52
C HIS A 412 4.59 -5.80 -18.14
N PRO A 413 5.70 -5.90 -18.89
CA PRO A 413 6.95 -5.25 -18.52
C PRO A 413 6.86 -3.73 -18.61
N LEU A 414 7.43 -3.03 -17.62
CA LEU A 414 7.56 -1.57 -17.64
C LEU A 414 8.53 -1.11 -18.74
N GLU A 415 8.26 0.05 -19.33
CA GLU A 415 9.25 0.71 -20.18
C GLU A 415 10.50 1.07 -19.38
N GLY A 416 11.66 1.15 -20.05
CA GLY A 416 12.91 1.54 -19.40
C GLY A 416 13.42 0.55 -18.36
N CYS A 417 12.99 -0.72 -18.41
CA CYS A 417 13.53 -1.79 -17.57
C CYS A 417 15.05 -1.91 -17.78
N LEU A 418 15.84 -1.84 -16.70
CA LEU A 418 17.30 -1.81 -16.75
C LEU A 418 17.92 -3.21 -16.80
N TRP A 419 17.23 -4.20 -16.25
CA TRP A 419 17.70 -5.58 -16.21
C TRP A 419 16.54 -6.55 -16.19
N TYR A 420 16.77 -7.79 -16.65
CA TYR A 420 15.74 -8.82 -16.60
C TYR A 420 15.26 -9.03 -15.14
N PRO A 421 13.96 -8.84 -14.85
CA PRO A 421 13.44 -9.01 -13.51
C PRO A 421 13.70 -10.41 -12.97
N THR A 422 14.37 -10.48 -11.83
CA THR A 422 14.61 -11.68 -11.04
C THR A 422 14.31 -11.35 -9.59
N GLY A 423 13.65 -12.24 -8.86
CA GLY A 423 13.37 -12.06 -7.44
C GLY A 423 13.73 -13.32 -6.68
N GLU A 424 14.63 -13.20 -5.71
CA GLU A 424 15.03 -14.30 -4.85
C GLU A 424 14.79 -13.93 -3.39
N LEU A 425 13.95 -14.69 -2.70
CA LEU A 425 13.76 -14.58 -1.26
C LEU A 425 14.83 -15.43 -0.56
N ARG A 426 15.49 -14.85 0.45
CA ARG A 426 16.64 -15.45 1.15
C ARG A 426 16.38 -15.53 2.66
N MET A 427 16.87 -16.62 3.24
CA MET A 427 16.81 -16.89 4.69
C MET A 427 18.15 -16.72 5.40
N ASN A 428 19.24 -16.79 4.65
CA ASN A 428 20.59 -16.67 5.18
C ASN A 428 21.10 -15.24 4.97
N ARG A 429 21.35 -14.53 6.07
CA ARG A 429 21.78 -13.13 6.07
C ARG A 429 23.13 -12.91 5.38
N PRO A 430 24.22 -13.63 5.71
CA PRO A 430 25.48 -13.55 4.95
C PRO A 430 25.31 -13.72 3.44
N MET A 431 24.53 -14.73 3.02
CA MET A 431 24.24 -14.98 1.62
C MET A 431 23.43 -13.85 0.98
N ASN A 432 22.44 -13.30 1.68
CA ASN A 432 21.67 -12.16 1.18
C ASN A 432 22.56 -10.92 1.05
N THR A 433 23.40 -10.62 2.03
CA THR A 433 24.35 -9.50 1.98
C THR A 433 25.30 -9.61 0.79
N LEU A 434 25.88 -10.78 0.56
CA LEU A 434 26.72 -11.04 -0.61
C LEU A 434 25.93 -10.79 -1.92
N ASN A 435 24.69 -11.28 -2.00
CA ASN A 435 23.84 -11.04 -3.15
C ASN A 435 23.47 -9.56 -3.33
N CYS A 436 23.23 -8.80 -2.26
CA CYS A 436 23.00 -7.35 -2.34
C CYS A 436 24.23 -6.64 -2.92
N ILE A 437 25.43 -6.96 -2.43
CA ILE A 437 26.68 -6.40 -2.95
C ILE A 437 26.83 -6.71 -4.44
N VAL A 438 26.73 -7.99 -4.82
CA VAL A 438 27.00 -8.45 -6.19
C VAL A 438 25.89 -8.09 -7.17
N LYS A 439 24.62 -8.15 -6.76
CA LYS A 439 23.46 -8.00 -7.66
C LYS A 439 22.86 -6.60 -7.65
N HIS A 440 23.09 -5.77 -6.62
CA HIS A 440 22.56 -4.41 -6.53
C HIS A 440 23.67 -3.35 -6.60
N PHE A 441 24.61 -3.35 -5.65
CA PHE A 441 25.57 -2.25 -5.50
C PHE A 441 26.71 -2.28 -6.51
N LEU A 442 27.36 -3.42 -6.72
CA LEU A 442 28.47 -3.54 -7.66
C LEU A 442 28.06 -3.09 -9.08
N PRO A 443 26.92 -3.56 -9.66
CA PRO A 443 26.45 -3.05 -10.94
C PRO A 443 26.12 -1.55 -10.91
N ALA A 444 25.56 -1.04 -9.80
CA ALA A 444 25.23 0.37 -9.68
C ALA A 444 26.49 1.27 -9.71
N TYR A 445 27.56 0.90 -9.00
CA TYR A 445 28.83 1.62 -9.04
C TYR A 445 29.48 1.57 -10.42
N ILE A 446 29.42 0.43 -11.12
CA ILE A 446 29.92 0.31 -12.50
C ILE A 446 29.16 1.28 -13.41
N VAL A 447 27.83 1.27 -13.36
CA VAL A 447 26.99 2.13 -14.22
C VAL A 447 27.21 3.61 -13.91
N ASP A 448 27.26 4.00 -12.63
CA ASP A 448 27.53 5.38 -12.25
C ASP A 448 28.97 5.81 -12.57
N GLY A 449 29.94 4.90 -12.51
CA GLY A 449 31.32 5.14 -12.93
C GLY A 449 31.41 5.43 -14.43
N VAL A 450 30.79 4.59 -15.27
CA VAL A 450 30.69 4.81 -16.72
C VAL A 450 29.95 6.12 -17.01
N ALA A 451 28.85 6.41 -16.29
CA ALA A 451 28.13 7.66 -16.46
C ALA A 451 29.04 8.88 -16.21
N ARG A 452 29.84 8.88 -15.13
CA ARG A 452 30.82 9.93 -14.84
C ARG A 452 31.86 10.08 -15.95
N LEU A 453 32.40 8.97 -16.46
CA LEU A 453 33.36 8.98 -17.57
C LEU A 453 32.74 9.55 -18.86
N MET A 454 31.45 9.35 -19.07
CA MET A 454 30.70 9.92 -20.20
C MET A 454 30.16 11.35 -19.94
N GLY A 455 30.57 12.01 -18.85
CA GLY A 455 30.08 13.35 -18.47
C GLY A 455 28.61 13.40 -18.04
N LYS A 456 27.99 12.24 -17.75
CA LYS A 456 26.61 12.13 -17.28
C LYS A 456 26.52 12.11 -15.76
N LYS A 457 25.41 12.61 -15.21
CA LYS A 457 25.15 12.61 -13.77
C LYS A 457 24.90 11.18 -13.26
N PRO A 458 25.66 10.68 -12.27
CA PRO A 458 25.41 9.40 -11.64
C PRO A 458 24.09 9.43 -10.84
N PHE A 459 23.33 8.34 -10.85
CA PHE A 459 22.06 8.27 -10.11
C PHE A 459 21.71 6.87 -9.58
N VAL A 460 22.31 5.80 -10.10
CA VAL A 460 21.88 4.43 -9.81
C VAL A 460 22.22 4.02 -8.38
N VAL A 461 23.38 4.42 -7.86
CA VAL A 461 23.76 4.15 -6.45
C VAL A 461 22.79 4.82 -5.49
N ASN A 462 22.37 6.05 -5.79
CA ASN A 462 21.38 6.76 -4.98
C ASN A 462 20.01 6.04 -4.98
N VAL A 463 19.62 5.45 -6.11
CA VAL A 463 18.41 4.63 -6.20
C VAL A 463 18.57 3.35 -5.38
N GLN A 464 19.71 2.67 -5.44
CA GLN A 464 19.97 1.47 -4.64
C GLN A 464 19.95 1.75 -3.13
N ASN A 465 20.50 2.89 -2.69
CA ASN A 465 20.41 3.30 -1.28
C ASN A 465 18.96 3.47 -0.81
N LYS A 466 18.08 4.05 -1.65
CA LYS A 466 16.66 4.18 -1.33
C LYS A 466 15.96 2.81 -1.27
N ILE A 467 16.29 1.89 -2.18
CA ILE A 467 15.75 0.53 -2.17
C ILE A 467 16.23 -0.22 -0.92
N ALA A 468 17.51 -0.14 -0.58
CA ALA A 468 18.07 -0.79 0.60
C ALA A 468 17.38 -0.32 1.89
N LYS A 469 17.19 0.99 2.04
CA LYS A 469 16.43 1.56 3.17
C LYS A 469 14.99 1.07 3.21
N ALA A 470 14.31 0.99 2.06
CA ALA A 470 12.94 0.46 1.99
C ALA A 470 12.87 -1.04 2.37
N VAL A 471 13.86 -1.84 1.96
CA VAL A 471 13.96 -3.26 2.31
C VAL A 471 14.22 -3.44 3.81
N GLU A 472 15.13 -2.67 4.39
CA GLU A 472 15.43 -2.68 5.83
C GLU A 472 14.17 -2.39 6.66
N CYS A 473 13.41 -1.37 6.29
CA CYS A 473 12.14 -1.02 6.91
C CYS A 473 11.08 -2.14 6.84
N LEU A 474 11.15 -3.03 5.84
CA LEU A 474 10.19 -4.11 5.62
C LEU A 474 10.65 -5.47 6.12
N GLU A 475 11.95 -5.65 6.39
CA GLU A 475 12.53 -6.94 6.78
C GLU A 475 11.85 -7.50 8.04
N TYR A 476 11.53 -6.66 9.03
CA TYR A 476 10.84 -7.10 10.24
C TYR A 476 9.51 -7.80 9.93
N PHE A 477 8.74 -7.26 8.97
CA PHE A 477 7.44 -7.78 8.55
C PHE A 477 7.55 -8.96 7.58
N ALA A 478 8.63 -9.01 6.79
CA ALA A 478 8.89 -10.10 5.85
C ALA A 478 9.48 -11.36 6.52
N THR A 479 9.93 -11.27 7.77
CA THR A 479 10.63 -12.36 8.50
C THR A 479 9.89 -12.83 9.75
N ARG A 480 8.68 -12.33 9.98
CA ARG A 480 7.81 -12.69 11.11
C ARG A 480 6.38 -12.91 10.63
N GLN A 481 5.59 -13.57 11.45
CA GLN A 481 4.20 -13.88 11.16
C GLN A 481 3.32 -13.54 12.35
N TRP A 482 2.10 -13.12 12.02
CA TRP A 482 1.06 -12.75 12.97
C TRP A 482 -0.23 -13.49 12.68
N ARG A 483 -1.05 -13.69 13.70
CA ARG A 483 -2.43 -14.15 13.61
C ARG A 483 -3.33 -13.03 14.12
N PHE A 484 -3.92 -12.29 13.19
CA PHE A 484 -4.86 -11.21 13.49
C PHE A 484 -6.28 -11.76 13.54
N LYS A 485 -6.89 -11.86 14.74
CA LYS A 485 -8.29 -12.27 14.87
C LYS A 485 -9.22 -11.27 14.20
N ASP A 486 -10.20 -11.73 13.45
CA ASP A 486 -11.12 -10.90 12.66
C ASP A 486 -12.61 -11.15 12.96
N ASP A 487 -12.91 -11.64 14.16
CA ASP A 487 -14.26 -12.08 14.55
C ASP A 487 -15.30 -10.94 14.46
N ASN A 488 -14.94 -9.70 14.83
CA ASN A 488 -15.81 -8.54 14.69
C ASN A 488 -16.04 -8.15 13.23
N VAL A 489 -15.03 -8.29 12.35
CA VAL A 489 -15.19 -8.06 10.90
C VAL A 489 -16.18 -9.06 10.33
N HIS A 490 -16.03 -10.33 10.69
CA HIS A 490 -16.93 -11.38 10.25
C HIS A 490 -18.34 -11.21 10.80
N GLY A 491 -18.46 -10.89 12.10
CA GLY A 491 -19.74 -10.59 12.74
C GLY A 491 -20.47 -9.43 12.06
N LEU A 492 -19.76 -8.33 11.75
CA LEU A 492 -20.30 -7.18 11.03
C LEU A 492 -20.82 -7.56 9.63
N LEU A 493 -20.06 -8.37 8.88
CA LEU A 493 -20.49 -8.85 7.56
C LEU A 493 -21.85 -9.55 7.62
N HIS A 494 -22.08 -10.38 8.65
CA HIS A 494 -23.34 -11.10 8.81
C HIS A 494 -24.52 -10.22 9.22
N THR A 495 -24.26 -9.03 9.74
CA THR A 495 -25.32 -8.07 10.09
C THR A 495 -25.85 -7.27 8.90
N LEU A 496 -25.08 -7.20 7.81
CA LEU A 496 -25.48 -6.46 6.62
C LEU A 496 -26.54 -7.23 5.82
N SER A 497 -27.48 -6.47 5.23
CA SER A 497 -28.39 -7.00 4.22
C SER A 497 -27.61 -7.52 3.00
N PRO A 498 -28.15 -8.48 2.21
CA PRO A 498 -27.48 -8.98 1.01
C PRO A 498 -27.07 -7.86 0.04
N LYS A 499 -27.94 -6.87 -0.15
CA LYS A 499 -27.68 -5.70 -1.01
C LYS A 499 -26.52 -4.84 -0.51
N ASP A 500 -26.45 -4.58 0.80
CA ASP A 500 -25.34 -3.81 1.36
C ASP A 500 -24.02 -4.60 1.34
N ARG A 501 -24.05 -5.94 1.44
CA ARG A 501 -22.84 -6.77 1.27
C ARG A 501 -22.27 -6.66 -0.14
N GLU A 502 -23.12 -6.53 -1.15
CA GLU A 502 -22.71 -6.34 -2.55
C GLU A 502 -22.18 -4.92 -2.80
N ILE A 503 -22.75 -3.90 -2.16
CA ILE A 503 -22.32 -2.51 -2.34
C ILE A 503 -21.04 -2.23 -1.52
N PHE A 504 -20.98 -2.68 -0.27
CA PHE A 504 -19.88 -2.44 0.66
C PHE A 504 -19.13 -3.75 0.91
N VAL A 505 -18.52 -4.29 -0.16
CA VAL A 505 -17.77 -5.55 -0.10
C VAL A 505 -16.54 -5.40 0.80
N PHE A 506 -16.46 -6.18 1.87
CA PHE A 506 -15.23 -6.36 2.65
C PHE A 506 -14.94 -7.82 3.04
N ASP A 507 -15.59 -8.78 2.37
CA ASP A 507 -15.27 -10.20 2.51
C ASP A 507 -14.05 -10.58 1.67
N VAL A 508 -12.95 -10.85 2.36
CA VAL A 508 -11.65 -11.15 1.75
C VAL A 508 -11.56 -12.53 1.11
N ARG A 509 -12.51 -13.44 1.37
CA ARG A 509 -12.49 -14.81 0.82
C ARG A 509 -12.68 -14.85 -0.69
N HIS A 510 -13.23 -13.79 -1.28
CA HIS A 510 -13.43 -13.67 -2.72
C HIS A 510 -12.20 -13.17 -3.49
N ILE A 511 -11.08 -12.88 -2.79
CA ILE A 511 -9.87 -12.41 -3.45
C ILE A 511 -9.18 -13.59 -4.15
N HIS A 512 -9.12 -13.52 -5.49
CA HIS A 512 -8.31 -14.41 -6.31
C HIS A 512 -6.90 -13.81 -6.47
N TRP A 513 -5.95 -14.29 -5.68
CA TRP A 513 -4.63 -13.68 -5.54
C TRP A 513 -3.82 -13.56 -6.83
N ASP A 514 -3.89 -14.55 -7.72
CA ASP A 514 -3.22 -14.53 -9.02
C ASP A 514 -3.71 -13.36 -9.90
N LYS A 515 -5.03 -13.23 -10.04
CA LYS A 515 -5.68 -12.16 -10.81
C LYS A 515 -5.50 -10.80 -10.15
N TYR A 516 -5.60 -10.75 -8.82
CA TYR A 516 -5.40 -9.53 -8.05
C TYR A 516 -3.98 -8.98 -8.23
N VAL A 517 -2.94 -9.82 -8.08
CA VAL A 517 -1.55 -9.40 -8.25
C VAL A 517 -1.25 -8.99 -9.70
N GLU A 518 -1.86 -9.64 -10.70
CA GLU A 518 -1.76 -9.19 -12.09
C GLU A 518 -2.35 -7.79 -12.30
N ARG A 519 -3.57 -7.55 -11.79
CA ARG A 519 -4.23 -6.23 -11.84
C ARG A 519 -3.45 -5.17 -11.08
N TYR A 520 -2.85 -5.53 -9.95
CA TYR A 520 -1.98 -4.65 -9.18
C TYR A 520 -0.75 -4.21 -9.98
N VAL A 521 -0.13 -5.12 -10.74
CA VAL A 521 1.01 -4.79 -11.63
C VAL A 521 0.59 -3.89 -12.79
N LEU A 522 -0.55 -4.17 -13.42
CA LEU A 522 -1.12 -3.29 -14.44
C LEU A 522 -1.46 -1.90 -13.87
N GLY A 523 -1.99 -1.88 -12.66
CA GLY A 523 -2.37 -0.68 -11.94
C GLY A 523 -1.21 0.28 -11.70
N PHE A 524 -0.09 -0.17 -11.13
CA PHE A 524 1.04 0.75 -10.95
C PHE A 524 1.69 1.15 -12.29
N ARG A 525 1.64 0.31 -13.32
CA ARG A 525 2.10 0.67 -14.67
C ARG A 525 1.30 1.87 -15.20
N GLU A 526 -0.01 1.81 -15.07
CA GLU A 526 -0.91 2.86 -15.53
C GLU A 526 -0.83 4.10 -14.63
N PHE A 527 -1.07 3.96 -13.32
CA PHE A 527 -1.28 5.10 -12.44
C PHE A 527 0.02 5.72 -11.90
N LEU A 528 1.07 4.93 -11.66
CA LEU A 528 2.35 5.44 -11.14
C LEU A 528 3.34 5.78 -12.24
N PHE A 529 3.47 4.90 -13.24
CA PHE A 529 4.39 5.10 -14.36
C PHE A 529 3.73 5.82 -15.55
N LYS A 530 2.42 6.04 -15.55
CA LYS A 530 1.68 6.72 -16.63
C LYS A 530 1.87 6.05 -17.99
N GLN A 531 2.05 4.73 -17.99
CA GLN A 531 2.31 3.94 -19.20
C GLN A 531 1.00 3.33 -19.70
N ARG A 532 0.67 3.61 -20.95
CA ARG A 532 -0.54 3.08 -21.58
C ARG A 532 -0.31 1.66 -22.12
N PRO A 533 -1.38 0.91 -22.46
CA PRO A 533 -1.26 -0.43 -23.04
C PRO A 533 -0.46 -0.47 -24.35
N GLU A 534 -0.46 0.61 -25.14
CA GLU A 534 0.18 0.65 -26.46
C GLU A 534 1.70 0.50 -26.40
N SER A 535 2.35 0.79 -25.26
CA SER A 535 3.80 0.61 -25.11
C SER A 535 4.23 -0.78 -24.63
N LEU A 536 3.27 -1.69 -24.40
CA LEU A 536 3.55 -3.08 -24.01
C LEU A 536 4.34 -3.87 -25.07
N PRO A 537 4.05 -3.79 -26.39
CA PRO A 537 4.77 -4.56 -27.39
C PRO A 537 6.28 -4.29 -27.39
N ASP A 538 6.68 -3.03 -27.34
CA ASP A 538 8.11 -2.65 -27.33
C ASP A 538 8.78 -2.99 -26.00
N SER A 539 8.05 -2.83 -24.89
CA SER A 539 8.53 -3.27 -23.58
C SER A 539 8.77 -4.79 -23.54
N ARG A 540 7.93 -5.59 -24.20
CA ARG A 540 8.11 -7.05 -24.35
C ARG A 540 9.32 -7.40 -25.21
N LYS A 541 9.55 -6.72 -26.34
CA LYS A 541 10.77 -6.90 -27.16
C LYS A 541 12.03 -6.63 -26.33
N ARG A 542 12.04 -5.54 -25.56
CA ARG A 542 13.14 -5.22 -24.64
C ARG A 542 13.32 -6.31 -23.57
N MET A 543 12.22 -6.82 -23.01
CA MET A 543 12.27 -7.88 -22.00
C MET A 543 12.93 -9.17 -22.53
N VAL A 544 12.65 -9.55 -23.78
CA VAL A 544 13.30 -10.69 -24.45
C VAL A 544 14.81 -10.47 -24.62
N ARG A 545 15.23 -9.27 -25.07
CA ARG A 545 16.66 -8.93 -25.17
C ARG A 545 17.36 -8.99 -23.81
N LEU A 546 16.71 -8.45 -22.77
CA LEU A 546 17.22 -8.50 -21.41
C LEU A 546 17.32 -9.93 -20.88
N TYR A 547 16.39 -10.81 -21.25
CA TYR A 547 16.46 -12.23 -20.92
C TYR A 547 17.74 -12.88 -21.47
N TYR A 548 18.01 -12.72 -22.78
CA TYR A 548 19.22 -13.28 -23.39
C TYR A 548 20.49 -12.66 -22.82
N LEU A 549 20.51 -11.35 -22.59
CA LEU A 549 21.63 -10.67 -21.93
C LEU A 549 21.88 -11.25 -20.52
N HIS A 550 20.80 -11.51 -19.77
CA HIS A 550 20.89 -12.10 -18.45
C HIS A 550 21.44 -13.54 -18.47
N GLN A 551 21.01 -14.36 -19.43
CA GLN A 551 21.54 -15.72 -19.60
C GLN A 551 23.01 -15.70 -20.04
N LEU A 552 23.39 -14.82 -20.97
CA LEU A 552 24.77 -14.63 -21.38
C LEU A 552 25.64 -14.21 -20.20
N THR A 553 25.16 -13.30 -19.36
CA THR A 553 25.88 -12.86 -18.15
C THR A 553 26.10 -14.02 -17.17
N LYS A 554 25.11 -14.90 -17.00
CA LYS A 554 25.27 -16.12 -16.18
C LYS A 554 26.31 -17.07 -16.77
N LEU A 555 26.25 -17.31 -18.08
CA LEU A 555 27.21 -18.16 -18.78
C LEU A 555 28.64 -17.62 -18.62
N VAL A 556 28.85 -16.33 -18.87
CA VAL A 556 30.15 -15.66 -18.69
C VAL A 556 30.62 -15.77 -17.25
N ALA A 557 29.75 -15.53 -16.26
CA ALA A 557 30.12 -15.67 -14.85
C ALA A 557 30.56 -17.10 -14.49
N VAL A 558 29.85 -18.12 -15.01
CA VAL A 558 30.24 -19.54 -14.83
C VAL A 558 31.58 -19.81 -15.49
N LEU A 559 31.81 -19.37 -16.73
CA LEU A 559 33.07 -19.57 -17.44
C LEU A 559 34.25 -18.88 -16.75
N LEU A 560 34.07 -17.67 -16.23
CA LEU A 560 35.09 -16.94 -15.49
C LEU A 560 35.41 -17.61 -14.15
N THR A 561 34.38 -18.08 -13.44
CA THR A 561 34.54 -18.83 -12.18
C THR A 561 35.27 -20.15 -12.44
N TRP A 562 34.87 -20.88 -13.49
CA TRP A 562 35.54 -22.09 -13.94
C TRP A 562 37.02 -21.81 -14.25
N ARG A 563 37.31 -20.84 -15.12
CA ARG A 563 38.69 -20.44 -15.45
C ARG A 563 39.51 -20.07 -14.21
N PHE A 564 38.91 -19.34 -13.27
CA PHE A 564 39.58 -18.98 -12.02
C PHE A 564 39.94 -20.22 -11.18
N LEU A 565 39.00 -21.13 -10.95
CA LEU A 565 39.24 -22.37 -10.20
C LEU A 565 40.33 -23.24 -10.86
N MET A 566 40.30 -23.32 -12.19
CA MET A 566 41.28 -24.05 -12.99
C MET A 566 42.69 -23.45 -12.88
N SER A 567 42.80 -22.11 -12.88
CA SER A 567 44.09 -21.43 -12.66
C SER A 567 44.67 -21.64 -11.26
N ARG A 568 43.83 -22.03 -10.28
CA ARG A 568 44.25 -22.27 -8.89
C ARG A 568 44.57 -23.73 -8.59
N SER A 569 44.25 -24.67 -9.48
CA SER A 569 44.49 -26.11 -9.27
C SER A 569 44.99 -26.79 -10.55
N LYS A 570 46.27 -27.17 -10.55
CA LYS A 570 46.89 -27.90 -11.66
C LYS A 570 46.17 -29.23 -11.95
N ARG A 571 45.74 -29.96 -10.90
CA ARG A 571 44.97 -31.20 -11.04
C ARG A 571 43.63 -31.00 -11.75
N LEU A 572 42.88 -29.95 -11.39
CA LEU A 572 41.62 -29.64 -12.08
C LEU A 572 41.89 -29.27 -13.54
N ASN A 573 42.96 -28.51 -13.80
CA ASN A 573 43.40 -28.15 -15.14
C ASN A 573 43.71 -29.35 -16.02
N ASP A 574 44.49 -30.28 -15.50
CA ASP A 574 44.89 -31.50 -16.21
C ASP A 574 43.69 -32.42 -16.48
N MET A 575 42.79 -32.60 -15.50
CA MET A 575 41.57 -33.40 -15.65
C MET A 575 40.61 -32.84 -16.72
N TRP A 576 40.42 -31.51 -16.76
CA TRP A 576 39.56 -30.89 -17.76
C TRP A 576 40.16 -30.92 -19.16
N SER A 577 41.47 -30.73 -19.27
CA SER A 577 42.17 -30.81 -20.55
C SER A 577 42.03 -32.21 -21.13
N ALA A 578 42.21 -33.25 -20.30
CA ALA A 578 41.97 -34.64 -20.69
C ALA A 578 40.50 -34.90 -21.08
N PHE A 579 39.54 -34.31 -20.34
CA PHE A 579 38.11 -34.40 -20.70
C PHE A 579 37.81 -33.74 -22.05
N LEU A 580 38.30 -32.52 -22.30
CA LEU A 580 38.10 -31.79 -23.56
C LEU A 580 38.74 -32.53 -24.73
N ASP A 581 39.96 -33.05 -24.56
CA ASP A 581 40.64 -33.84 -25.59
C ASP A 581 39.84 -35.10 -25.94
N ASN A 582 39.29 -35.78 -24.93
CA ASN A 582 38.44 -36.95 -25.15
C ASN A 582 37.09 -36.57 -25.78
N ALA A 583 36.47 -35.47 -25.36
CA ALA A 583 35.23 -34.97 -25.94
C ALA A 583 35.40 -34.54 -27.41
N LEU A 584 36.51 -33.89 -27.76
CA LEU A 584 36.86 -33.52 -29.13
C LEU A 584 37.14 -34.76 -29.99
N LYS A 585 37.82 -35.78 -29.44
CA LYS A 585 37.99 -37.07 -30.12
C LYS A 585 36.65 -37.74 -30.39
N MET A 586 35.75 -37.76 -29.40
CA MET A 586 34.40 -38.31 -29.56
C MET A 586 33.55 -37.51 -30.55
N ALA A 587 33.61 -36.18 -30.54
CA ALA A 587 32.90 -35.33 -31.49
C ALA A 587 33.36 -35.57 -32.94
N ARG A 588 34.67 -35.80 -33.15
CA ARG A 588 35.24 -36.17 -34.45
C ARG A 588 34.82 -37.58 -34.93
N LEU A 589 34.33 -38.42 -34.03
CA LEU A 589 33.83 -39.76 -34.33
C LEU A 589 32.32 -39.79 -34.60
N ILE A 590 31.61 -38.68 -34.40
CA ILE A 590 30.20 -38.54 -34.77
C ILE A 590 30.16 -38.09 -36.24
N PRO A 591 29.77 -38.96 -37.19
CA PRO A 591 29.54 -38.53 -38.56
C PRO A 591 28.30 -37.61 -38.53
N PHE A 592 28.36 -36.47 -39.24
CA PHE A 592 27.40 -35.35 -39.25
C PHE A 592 27.69 -34.19 -38.28
N LEU A 593 28.85 -33.56 -38.49
CA LEU A 593 29.01 -32.10 -38.47
C LEU A 593 29.81 -31.67 -39.69
#